data_AF-A0A2D6WTS2-F1
#
_entry.id   AF-A0A2D6WTS2-F1
#
_cell.length_a   1.000
_cell.length_b   1.000
_cell.length_c   1.000
_cell.angle_alpha   90.00
_cell.angle_beta   90.00
_cell.angle_gamma   90.00
#
_symmetry.space_group_name_H-M   'P 1'
#
loop_
_entity.id
_entity.type
_entity.pdbx_description
1 polymer ?
#
loop_
_entity_poly.entity_id
_entity_poly.type
_entity_poly.pdbx_seq_one_letter_code
_entity_poly.pdbx_strand_id
1 'polypeptide(L)'
;MVDPLTAGSSLALTGFGVYLLNRYWVQRQERLRALALLQKYSTSSRIALHQGRMRLLVSMPQVDQLPEQEQAAWRERDERRDRNYLELDLLQPLVEHEIDEAPDDEERRTELEARSRWMEENEPPMQEHATMVAEEHIGSGVIVATEADEEHEVNIDERLEREGGASGEVQISLAWDDYNDLDLHLFCPSGERIYFNNKRSDCGGELDVDMNVRPVSNTPVENVVWKGSAPLGTYKVGVHFYKHHRKRRTKRVCTYRLRVITHGQTKEYLGKIKYGQAMQMVTSFSLADAHKG
;
A
#
# COMPACT_ATOMS: atom_id res chain seq x y z
N MET A 1 -43.34 -42.63 -15.89
CA MET A 1 -42.42 -42.19 -14.83
C MET A 1 -41.03 -42.19 -15.42
N VAL A 2 -40.46 -41.01 -15.67
CA VAL A 2 -39.04 -40.81 -16.01
C VAL A 2 -38.60 -39.58 -15.22
N ASP A 3 -37.47 -39.71 -14.52
CA ASP A 3 -37.06 -38.91 -13.37
C ASP A 3 -36.75 -37.42 -13.64
N PRO A 4 -36.92 -36.53 -12.63
CA PRO A 4 -36.51 -35.13 -12.70
C PRO A 4 -35.12 -34.95 -12.07
N LEU A 5 -34.05 -35.35 -12.74
CA LEU A 5 -32.67 -35.15 -12.23
C LEU A 5 -31.68 -34.71 -13.35
N THR A 6 -32.08 -33.73 -14.18
CA THR A 6 -31.13 -33.13 -15.14
C THR A 6 -31.41 -31.64 -15.41
N ALA A 7 -31.52 -30.84 -14.35
CA ALA A 7 -31.68 -29.38 -14.47
C ALA A 7 -30.68 -28.55 -13.63
N GLY A 8 -29.71 -29.19 -12.97
CA GLY A 8 -28.78 -28.52 -12.04
C GLY A 8 -27.43 -28.10 -12.63
N SER A 9 -27.03 -28.61 -13.81
CA SER A 9 -25.61 -28.57 -14.22
C SER A 9 -25.25 -27.49 -15.24
N SER A 10 -26.22 -26.82 -15.89
CA SER A 10 -25.95 -25.87 -16.99
C SER A 10 -25.89 -24.41 -16.56
N LEU A 11 -26.58 -24.01 -15.49
CA LEU A 11 -26.62 -22.62 -15.01
C LEU A 11 -25.33 -22.19 -14.29
N ALA A 12 -24.63 -23.12 -13.64
CA ALA A 12 -23.37 -22.83 -12.95
C ALA A 12 -22.22 -22.53 -13.92
N LEU A 13 -22.18 -23.19 -15.09
CA LEU A 13 -21.11 -23.02 -16.09
C LEU A 13 -21.23 -21.70 -16.88
N THR A 14 -22.45 -21.20 -17.12
CA THR A 14 -22.66 -19.93 -17.84
C THR A 14 -22.38 -18.72 -16.95
N GLY A 15 -22.82 -18.75 -15.68
CA GLY A 15 -22.50 -17.69 -14.71
C GLY A 15 -21.00 -17.60 -14.42
N PHE A 16 -20.33 -18.75 -14.26
CA PHE A 16 -18.89 -18.80 -14.04
C PHE A 16 -18.09 -18.32 -15.28
N GLY A 17 -18.52 -18.71 -16.49
CA GLY A 17 -17.89 -18.24 -17.74
C GLY A 17 -18.04 -16.73 -17.97
N VAL A 18 -19.22 -16.17 -17.71
CA VAL A 18 -19.45 -14.71 -17.79
C VAL A 18 -18.66 -13.96 -16.71
N TYR A 19 -18.58 -14.50 -15.49
CA TYR A 19 -17.75 -13.94 -14.42
C TYR A 19 -16.26 -13.91 -14.79
N LEU A 20 -15.72 -15.02 -15.32
CA LEU A 20 -14.32 -15.09 -15.76
C LEU A 20 -14.04 -14.15 -16.94
N LEU A 21 -14.95 -14.04 -17.90
CA LEU A 21 -14.85 -13.10 -19.02
C LEU A 21 -14.87 -11.65 -18.53
N ASN A 22 -15.76 -11.31 -17.60
CA ASN A 22 -15.83 -9.98 -17.02
C ASN A 22 -14.54 -9.65 -16.26
N ARG A 23 -14.04 -10.57 -15.42
CA ARG A 23 -12.77 -10.42 -14.70
C ARG A 23 -11.58 -10.23 -15.64
N TYR A 24 -11.52 -11.02 -16.72
CA TYR A 24 -10.50 -10.87 -17.75
C TYR A 24 -10.60 -9.50 -18.46
N TRP A 25 -11.81 -9.04 -18.75
CA TRP A 25 -12.03 -7.77 -19.42
C TRP A 25 -11.67 -6.57 -18.54
N VAL A 26 -12.02 -6.61 -17.26
CA VAL A 26 -11.63 -5.62 -16.24
C VAL A 26 -10.11 -5.56 -16.10
N GLN A 27 -9.44 -6.72 -15.89
CA GLN A 27 -7.98 -6.78 -15.81
C GLN A 27 -7.30 -6.27 -17.08
N ARG A 28 -7.88 -6.54 -18.26
CA ARG A 28 -7.38 -6.02 -19.53
C ARG A 28 -7.54 -4.50 -19.60
N GLN A 29 -8.67 -3.95 -19.20
CA GLN A 29 -8.89 -2.50 -19.19
C GLN A 29 -7.95 -1.79 -18.22
N GLU A 30 -7.75 -2.33 -17.02
CA GLU A 30 -6.77 -1.82 -16.06
C GLU A 30 -5.37 -1.82 -16.64
N ARG A 31 -4.93 -2.93 -17.27
CA ARG A 31 -3.64 -3.00 -17.96
C ARG A 31 -3.53 -1.95 -19.07
N LEU A 32 -4.57 -1.77 -19.88
CA LEU A 32 -4.55 -0.77 -20.96
C LEU A 32 -4.52 0.66 -20.42
N ARG A 33 -5.23 0.96 -19.33
CA ARG A 33 -5.17 2.26 -18.65
C ARG A 33 -3.80 2.51 -18.04
N ALA A 34 -3.24 1.52 -17.34
CA ALA A 34 -1.89 1.60 -16.80
C ALA A 34 -0.87 1.89 -17.91
N LEU A 35 -0.96 1.17 -19.04
CA LEU A 35 -0.10 1.41 -20.21
C LEU A 35 -0.29 2.80 -20.80
N ALA A 36 -1.52 3.29 -20.91
CA ALA A 36 -1.82 4.63 -21.43
C ALA A 36 -1.27 5.73 -20.50
N LEU A 37 -1.43 5.58 -19.18
CA LEU A 37 -0.89 6.50 -18.20
C LEU A 37 0.65 6.46 -18.18
N LEU A 38 1.25 5.27 -18.26
CA LEU A 38 2.70 5.10 -18.41
C LEU A 38 3.19 5.83 -19.67
N GLN A 39 2.54 5.64 -20.82
CA GLN A 39 2.92 6.30 -22.06
C GLN A 39 2.80 7.83 -21.97
N LYS A 40 1.75 8.34 -21.31
CA LYS A 40 1.43 9.77 -21.30
C LYS A 40 2.25 10.56 -20.29
N TYR A 41 2.52 9.99 -19.11
CA TYR A 41 3.03 10.77 -17.98
C TYR A 41 4.19 10.15 -17.22
N SER A 42 4.60 8.92 -17.54
CA SER A 42 5.68 8.34 -16.78
C SER A 42 6.99 9.05 -17.00
N THR A 43 7.77 9.12 -15.94
CA THR A 43 9.20 9.42 -16.04
C THR A 43 9.94 8.09 -16.05
N SER A 44 10.87 7.93 -16.99
CA SER A 44 11.68 6.71 -17.09
C SER A 44 13.15 7.03 -16.85
N SER A 45 13.79 6.26 -15.97
CA SER A 45 15.22 6.33 -15.71
C SER A 45 15.86 4.96 -15.91
N ARG A 46 17.07 4.94 -16.45
CA ARG A 46 17.90 3.72 -16.45
C ARG A 46 18.54 3.63 -15.07
N ILE A 47 18.35 2.50 -14.40
CA ILE A 47 18.66 2.41 -12.96
C ILE A 47 19.86 1.54 -12.65
N ALA A 48 20.04 0.41 -13.34
CA ALA A 48 21.19 -0.46 -13.12
C ALA A 48 21.26 -1.60 -14.16
N LEU A 49 22.42 -2.27 -14.18
CA LEU A 49 22.57 -3.61 -14.74
C LEU A 49 22.19 -4.64 -13.66
N HIS A 50 21.13 -5.42 -13.88
CA HIS A 50 20.74 -6.55 -13.02
C HIS A 50 20.85 -7.84 -13.81
N GLN A 51 21.60 -8.82 -13.29
CA GLN A 51 21.85 -10.11 -13.97
C GLN A 51 22.31 -9.95 -15.44
N GLY A 52 23.14 -8.94 -15.73
CA GLY A 52 23.64 -8.67 -17.08
C GLY A 52 22.66 -7.96 -18.03
N ARG A 53 21.48 -7.56 -17.56
CA ARG A 53 20.48 -6.79 -18.33
C ARG A 53 20.28 -5.41 -17.72
N MET A 54 20.14 -4.41 -18.58
CA MET A 54 19.80 -3.06 -18.14
C MET A 54 18.33 -3.03 -17.71
N ARG A 55 18.06 -2.52 -16.51
CA ARG A 55 16.69 -2.30 -16.01
C ARG A 55 16.27 -0.86 -16.23
N LEU A 56 14.98 -0.68 -16.52
CA LEU A 56 14.30 0.60 -16.59
C LEU A 56 13.37 0.73 -15.38
N LEU A 57 13.47 1.85 -14.66
CA LEU A 57 12.47 2.27 -13.68
C LEU A 57 11.52 3.24 -14.37
N VAL A 58 10.24 2.94 -14.29
CA VAL A 58 9.18 3.81 -14.83
C VAL A 58 8.30 4.24 -13.68
N SER A 59 8.34 5.52 -13.31
CA SER A 59 7.58 6.07 -12.19
C SER A 59 6.36 6.84 -12.68
N MET A 60 5.24 6.68 -11.98
CA MET A 60 4.03 7.46 -12.19
C MET A 60 4.16 8.88 -11.60
N PRO A 61 3.46 9.88 -12.17
CA PRO A 61 3.46 11.23 -11.63
C PRO A 61 2.65 11.31 -10.33
N GLN A 62 2.88 12.38 -9.58
CA GLN A 62 1.98 12.85 -8.53
C GLN A 62 0.81 13.64 -9.15
N VAL A 63 -0.33 13.71 -8.46
CA VAL A 63 -1.55 14.37 -8.99
C VAL A 63 -1.33 15.84 -9.32
N ASP A 64 -0.50 16.57 -8.57
CA ASP A 64 -0.18 17.97 -8.81
C ASP A 64 0.59 18.21 -10.11
N GLN A 65 1.18 17.16 -10.68
CA GLN A 65 1.86 17.20 -11.99
C GLN A 65 0.91 16.96 -13.16
N LEU A 66 -0.37 16.66 -12.92
CA LEU A 66 -1.38 16.44 -13.95
C LEU A 66 -2.08 17.75 -14.37
N PRO A 67 -2.68 17.81 -15.58
CA PRO A 67 -3.57 18.91 -15.96
C PRO A 67 -4.77 19.03 -15.01
N GLU A 68 -5.26 20.25 -14.77
CA GLU A 68 -6.33 20.54 -13.79
C GLU A 68 -7.58 19.66 -13.93
N GLN A 69 -8.01 19.36 -15.16
CA GLN A 69 -9.16 18.49 -15.42
C GLN A 69 -8.93 17.06 -14.92
N GLU A 70 -7.70 16.54 -15.04
CA GLU A 70 -7.34 15.21 -14.56
C GLU A 70 -7.13 15.19 -13.05
N GLN A 71 -6.69 16.30 -12.46
CA GLN A 71 -6.66 16.47 -11.00
C GLN A 71 -8.07 16.45 -10.41
N ALA A 72 -9.03 17.13 -11.05
CA ALA A 72 -10.43 17.13 -10.62
C ALA A 72 -11.02 15.71 -10.68
N ALA A 73 -10.79 14.99 -11.77
CA ALA A 73 -11.21 13.59 -11.89
C ALA A 73 -10.52 12.69 -10.85
N TRP A 74 -9.26 12.94 -10.51
CA TRP A 74 -8.54 12.23 -9.45
C TRP A 74 -9.18 12.46 -8.08
N ARG A 75 -9.51 13.71 -7.74
CA ARG A 75 -10.20 14.06 -6.48
C ARG A 75 -11.53 13.33 -6.34
N GLU A 76 -12.32 13.24 -7.41
CA GLU A 76 -13.59 12.48 -7.40
C GLU A 76 -13.36 10.99 -7.09
N ARG A 77 -12.32 10.37 -7.67
CA ARG A 77 -11.97 8.98 -7.36
C ARG A 77 -11.45 8.82 -5.93
N ASP A 78 -10.72 9.80 -5.42
CA ASP A 78 -10.23 9.80 -4.04
C ASP A 78 -11.37 9.88 -3.03
N GLU A 79 -12.29 10.82 -3.22
CA GLU A 79 -13.50 10.93 -2.40
C GLU A 79 -14.37 9.66 -2.49
N ARG A 80 -14.37 8.99 -3.65
CA ARG A 80 -15.05 7.70 -3.82
C ARG A 80 -14.39 6.59 -3.00
N ARG A 81 -13.06 6.58 -2.90
CA ARG A 81 -12.33 5.65 -2.02
C ARG A 81 -12.66 5.94 -0.55
N ASP A 82 -12.66 7.21 -0.14
CA ASP A 82 -13.04 7.61 1.22
C ASP A 82 -14.48 7.18 1.57
N ARG A 83 -15.44 7.41 0.67
CA ARG A 83 -16.83 6.96 0.87
C ARG A 83 -16.93 5.44 0.98
N ASN A 84 -16.27 4.71 0.08
CA ASN A 84 -16.28 3.25 0.11
C ASN A 84 -15.66 2.70 1.42
N TYR A 85 -14.57 3.30 1.91
CA TYR A 85 -13.95 2.93 3.18
C TYR A 85 -14.92 3.06 4.37
N LEU A 86 -15.71 4.13 4.39
CA LEU A 86 -16.72 4.37 5.43
C LEU A 86 -17.95 3.48 5.27
N GLU A 87 -18.43 3.27 4.04
CA GLU A 87 -19.58 2.40 3.74
C GLU A 87 -19.32 0.93 4.11
N LEU A 88 -18.06 0.51 4.02
CA LEU A 88 -17.61 -0.83 4.42
C LEU A 88 -17.30 -0.96 5.93
N ASP A 89 -17.56 0.08 6.73
CA ASP A 89 -17.32 0.13 8.18
C ASP A 89 -15.89 -0.26 8.59
N LEU A 90 -14.91 0.10 7.75
CA LEU A 90 -13.51 -0.28 7.95
C LEU A 90 -12.74 0.69 8.87
N LEU A 91 -13.39 1.77 9.31
CA LEU A 91 -12.81 2.75 10.22
C LEU A 91 -12.80 2.21 11.65
N GLN A 92 -11.61 2.10 12.24
CA GLN A 92 -11.49 1.72 13.63
C GLN A 92 -12.25 2.72 14.54
N PRO A 93 -12.91 2.26 15.61
CA PRO A 93 -13.57 3.17 16.54
C PRO A 93 -12.54 4.02 17.28
N LEU A 94 -12.84 5.32 17.40
CA LEU A 94 -12.07 6.20 18.27
C LEU A 94 -12.41 5.90 19.72
N VAL A 95 -11.38 5.72 20.54
CA VAL A 95 -11.54 5.59 21.99
C VAL A 95 -11.21 6.93 22.63
N GLU A 96 -12.21 7.62 23.17
CA GLU A 96 -12.10 9.03 23.59
C GLU A 96 -11.33 9.25 24.91
N HIS A 97 -11.18 8.22 25.74
CA HIS A 97 -10.57 8.37 27.07
C HIS A 97 -9.07 8.08 27.07
N GLU A 98 -8.23 9.10 27.09
CA GLU A 98 -6.77 8.96 27.26
C GLU A 98 -6.43 8.04 28.46
N ILE A 99 -5.60 7.02 28.23
CA ILE A 99 -5.00 6.24 29.33
C ILE A 99 -3.48 6.39 29.21
N ASP A 100 -2.89 7.07 30.18
CA ASP A 100 -1.43 7.25 30.27
C ASP A 100 -0.75 6.03 30.92
N GLU A 101 -1.51 5.14 31.56
CA GLU A 101 -0.98 3.89 32.09
C GLU A 101 -0.76 2.89 30.95
N ALA A 102 0.40 2.24 30.94
CA ALA A 102 0.65 1.16 30.01
C ALA A 102 -0.34 0.03 30.30
N PRO A 103 -1.08 -0.48 29.31
CA PRO A 103 -2.05 -1.55 29.53
C PRO A 103 -1.33 -2.77 30.12
N ASP A 104 -1.96 -3.52 31.01
CA ASP A 104 -1.36 -4.72 31.58
C ASP A 104 -1.29 -5.88 30.54
N ASP A 105 -0.69 -7.01 30.90
CA ASP A 105 -0.56 -8.15 29.98
C ASP A 105 -1.90 -8.75 29.54
N GLU A 106 -2.91 -8.71 30.39
CA GLU A 106 -4.24 -9.26 30.10
C GLU A 106 -5.00 -8.33 29.15
N GLU A 107 -4.96 -7.03 29.40
CA GLU A 107 -5.49 -6.00 28.51
C GLU A 107 -4.83 -6.08 27.13
N ARG A 108 -3.49 -6.22 27.07
CA ARG A 108 -2.75 -6.40 25.81
C ARG A 108 -3.23 -7.62 25.03
N ARG A 109 -3.40 -8.76 25.70
CA ARG A 109 -3.87 -9.99 25.03
C ARG A 109 -5.30 -9.81 24.52
N THR A 110 -6.16 -9.19 25.32
CA THR A 110 -7.54 -8.89 24.95
C THR A 110 -7.62 -7.97 23.72
N GLU A 111 -6.80 -6.92 23.65
CA GLU A 111 -6.75 -6.03 22.50
C GLU A 111 -6.29 -6.75 21.22
N LEU A 112 -5.28 -7.62 21.32
CA LEU A 112 -4.79 -8.40 20.19
C LEU A 112 -5.82 -9.42 19.69
N GLU A 113 -6.53 -10.07 20.61
CA GLU A 113 -7.63 -10.97 20.25
C GLU A 113 -8.79 -10.22 19.59
N ALA A 114 -9.15 -9.04 20.09
CA ALA A 114 -10.20 -8.20 19.50
C ALA A 114 -9.80 -7.74 18.09
N ARG A 115 -8.54 -7.33 17.89
CA ARG A 115 -7.99 -7.02 16.55
C ARG A 115 -8.10 -8.24 15.63
N SER A 116 -7.71 -9.42 16.12
CA SER A 116 -7.72 -10.65 15.32
C SER A 116 -9.12 -11.04 14.88
N ARG A 117 -10.10 -10.96 15.78
CA ARG A 117 -11.52 -11.22 15.45
C ARG A 117 -12.06 -10.20 14.46
N TRP A 118 -11.80 -8.91 14.69
CA TRP A 118 -12.23 -7.85 13.76
C TRP A 118 -11.64 -8.07 12.36
N MET A 119 -10.37 -8.45 12.25
CA MET A 119 -9.76 -8.76 10.95
C MET A 119 -10.45 -9.92 10.24
N GLU A 120 -10.71 -11.03 10.94
CA GLU A 120 -11.34 -12.21 10.34
C GLU A 120 -12.76 -11.88 9.83
N GLU A 121 -13.52 -11.12 10.63
CA GLU A 121 -14.87 -10.69 10.27
C GLU A 121 -14.89 -9.68 9.11
N ASN A 122 -13.87 -8.83 9.01
CA ASN A 122 -13.78 -7.74 8.04
C ASN A 122 -12.82 -8.00 6.87
N GLU A 123 -12.28 -9.21 6.72
CA GLU A 123 -11.36 -9.54 5.62
C GLU A 123 -12.01 -9.32 4.23
N PRO A 124 -13.26 -9.76 3.96
CA PRO A 124 -13.91 -9.47 2.69
C PRO A 124 -14.04 -7.98 2.35
N PRO A 125 -14.60 -7.10 3.22
CA PRO A 125 -14.67 -5.67 2.93
C PRO A 125 -13.29 -5.02 2.84
N MET A 126 -12.31 -5.43 3.66
CA MET A 126 -10.93 -4.94 3.55
C MET A 126 -10.32 -5.25 2.17
N GLN A 127 -10.55 -6.47 1.67
CA GLN A 127 -10.04 -6.90 0.37
C GLN A 127 -10.77 -6.20 -0.79
N GLU A 128 -12.07 -5.95 -0.66
CA GLU A 128 -12.84 -5.15 -1.61
C GLU A 128 -12.27 -3.73 -1.72
N HIS A 129 -12.13 -3.04 -0.58
CA HIS A 129 -11.58 -1.69 -0.53
C HIS A 129 -10.15 -1.64 -1.10
N ALA A 130 -9.29 -2.60 -0.72
CA ALA A 130 -7.93 -2.68 -1.21
C ALA A 130 -7.86 -2.89 -2.73
N THR A 131 -8.78 -3.66 -3.30
CA THR A 131 -8.87 -3.87 -4.75
C THR A 131 -9.22 -2.56 -5.46
N MET A 132 -10.16 -1.79 -4.92
CA MET A 132 -10.53 -0.47 -5.45
C MET A 132 -9.36 0.53 -5.38
N VAL A 133 -8.64 0.57 -4.25
CA VAL A 133 -7.48 1.45 -4.09
C VAL A 133 -6.36 1.04 -5.05
N ALA A 134 -6.16 -0.26 -5.26
CA ALA A 134 -5.17 -0.79 -6.18
C ALA A 134 -5.41 -0.37 -7.63
N GLU A 135 -6.60 0.08 -8.03
CA GLU A 135 -6.83 0.63 -9.37
C GLU A 135 -6.07 1.93 -9.63
N GLU A 136 -5.70 2.67 -8.57
CA GLU A 136 -5.02 3.95 -8.68
C GLU A 136 -3.52 3.76 -8.96
N HIS A 137 -3.02 4.51 -9.94
CA HIS A 137 -1.61 4.53 -10.32
C HIS A 137 -0.97 5.90 -10.06
N ILE A 138 -1.78 6.95 -10.03
CA ILE A 138 -1.30 8.31 -9.82
C ILE A 138 -1.06 8.52 -8.34
N GLY A 139 0.12 9.04 -8.01
CA GLY A 139 0.45 9.40 -6.64
C GLY A 139 -0.47 10.50 -6.13
N SER A 140 -0.80 10.40 -4.85
CA SER A 140 -1.80 11.23 -4.18
C SER A 140 -1.44 12.70 -3.95
N GLY A 141 -0.36 13.20 -4.55
CA GLY A 141 0.10 14.58 -4.39
C GLY A 141 1.00 14.77 -3.18
N VAL A 142 1.64 13.70 -2.74
CA VAL A 142 2.72 13.79 -1.76
C VAL A 142 3.93 14.49 -2.38
N ILE A 143 4.69 15.21 -1.56
CA ILE A 143 5.87 15.93 -2.04
C ILE A 143 6.97 14.90 -2.30
N VAL A 144 7.56 14.92 -3.50
CA VAL A 144 8.79 14.16 -3.76
C VAL A 144 9.95 14.96 -3.17
N ALA A 145 10.68 14.36 -2.23
CA ALA A 145 11.76 15.03 -1.53
C ALA A 145 12.90 15.41 -2.49
N THR A 146 13.54 16.53 -2.21
CA THR A 146 14.73 17.04 -2.89
C THR A 146 15.92 17.05 -1.93
N GLU A 147 17.13 17.31 -2.42
CA GLU A 147 18.35 17.43 -1.60
C GLU A 147 18.19 18.43 -0.43
N ALA A 148 17.37 19.48 -0.59
CA ALA A 148 17.09 20.44 0.47
C ALA A 148 16.20 19.88 1.60
N ASP A 149 15.42 18.84 1.33
CA ASP A 149 14.55 18.19 2.30
C ASP A 149 15.28 17.11 3.12
N GLU A 150 16.45 16.64 2.63
CA GLU A 150 17.33 15.66 3.27
C GLU A 150 17.95 16.22 4.57
N GLU A 151 18.21 17.53 4.67
CA GLU A 151 18.81 18.13 5.88
C GLU A 151 17.91 18.08 7.13
N HIS A 152 16.60 17.85 6.99
CA HIS A 152 15.64 17.71 8.11
C HIS A 152 15.20 16.24 8.31
N GLU A 153 16.13 15.30 8.08
CA GLU A 153 15.82 13.88 7.97
C GLU A 153 15.22 13.24 9.23
N VAL A 154 14.10 12.55 9.02
CA VAL A 154 13.71 11.41 9.84
C VAL A 154 14.70 10.31 9.47
N ASN A 155 15.59 9.95 10.39
CA ASN A 155 16.60 8.93 10.11
C ASN A 155 15.96 7.54 9.99
N ILE A 156 15.62 7.14 8.76
CA ILE A 156 15.01 5.83 8.47
C ILE A 156 16.02 4.71 8.75
N ASP A 157 17.30 4.90 8.43
CA ASP A 157 18.31 3.85 8.59
C ASP A 157 18.56 3.50 10.05
N GLU A 158 18.70 4.50 10.94
CA GLU A 158 18.80 4.27 12.38
C GLU A 158 17.58 3.53 12.94
N ARG A 159 16.38 3.84 12.44
CA ARG A 159 15.16 3.13 12.86
C ARG A 159 15.17 1.70 12.37
N LEU A 160 15.52 1.45 11.11
CA LEU A 160 15.59 0.09 10.57
C LEU A 160 16.64 -0.75 11.29
N GLU A 161 17.82 -0.20 11.55
CA GLU A 161 18.85 -0.89 12.32
C GLU A 161 18.37 -1.24 13.73
N ARG A 162 17.71 -0.28 14.40
CA ARG A 162 17.15 -0.49 15.75
C ARG A 162 16.11 -1.61 15.79
N GLU A 163 15.26 -1.71 14.77
CA GLU A 163 14.19 -2.71 14.70
C GLU A 163 14.59 -4.00 13.96
N GLY A 164 15.82 -4.09 13.45
CA GLY A 164 16.34 -5.26 12.72
C GLY A 164 15.80 -5.43 11.30
N GLY A 165 15.38 -4.34 10.65
CA GLY A 165 14.91 -4.35 9.26
C GLY A 165 16.03 -4.65 8.27
N ALA A 166 15.74 -5.46 7.26
CA ALA A 166 16.71 -5.84 6.24
C ALA A 166 16.74 -4.86 5.06
N SER A 167 17.85 -4.93 4.31
CA SER A 167 18.04 -4.23 3.04
C SER A 167 18.00 -5.20 1.86
N GLY A 168 17.69 -4.67 0.66
CA GLY A 168 17.52 -5.49 -0.53
C GLY A 168 17.55 -4.70 -1.84
N GLU A 169 17.32 -5.40 -2.96
CA GLU A 169 17.31 -4.80 -4.29
C GLU A 169 16.15 -3.82 -4.48
N VAL A 170 15.00 -4.17 -3.93
CA VAL A 170 13.83 -3.29 -3.81
C VAL A 170 13.45 -3.25 -2.34
N GLN A 171 13.40 -2.04 -1.79
CA GLN A 171 13.09 -1.80 -0.40
C GLN A 171 12.20 -0.57 -0.28
N ILE A 172 11.12 -0.69 0.50
CA ILE A 172 10.17 0.37 0.75
C ILE A 172 10.06 0.53 2.26
N SER A 173 10.37 1.71 2.78
CA SER A 173 10.36 1.99 4.21
C SER A 173 9.47 3.18 4.51
N LEU A 174 8.61 3.06 5.53
CA LEU A 174 7.71 4.10 6.00
C LEU A 174 8.14 4.52 7.39
N ALA A 175 8.32 5.82 7.65
CA ALA A 175 8.65 6.34 8.98
C ALA A 175 7.79 7.56 9.33
N TRP A 176 7.42 7.67 10.61
CA TRP A 176 6.62 8.78 11.13
C TRP A 176 6.97 9.12 12.58
N ASP A 177 6.54 10.28 13.06
CA ASP A 177 6.83 10.78 14.41
C ASP A 177 5.56 10.91 15.26
N ASP A 178 4.88 9.78 15.43
CA ASP A 178 3.66 9.65 16.23
C ASP A 178 3.56 8.21 16.78
N TYR A 179 2.78 8.03 17.85
CA TYR A 179 2.48 6.70 18.40
C TYR A 179 1.37 5.98 17.65
N ASN A 180 0.67 6.66 16.74
CA ASN A 180 -0.37 6.08 15.89
C ASN A 180 0.13 4.91 15.03
N ASP A 181 -0.82 4.06 14.64
CA ASP A 181 -0.61 2.90 13.76
C ASP A 181 -0.77 3.37 12.30
N LEU A 182 0.35 3.48 11.58
CA LEU A 182 0.36 3.69 10.14
C LEU A 182 0.85 2.41 9.48
N ASP A 183 0.07 1.91 8.52
CA ASP A 183 0.37 0.67 7.81
C ASP A 183 0.92 0.97 6.40
N LEU A 184 1.97 0.25 6.04
CA LEU A 184 2.53 0.16 4.69
C LEU A 184 1.83 -0.97 3.93
N HIS A 185 1.22 -0.61 2.81
CA HIS A 185 0.64 -1.56 1.87
C HIS A 185 1.43 -1.56 0.57
N LEU A 186 1.73 -2.75 0.06
CA LEU A 186 2.41 -2.90 -1.21
C LEU A 186 1.68 -3.88 -2.11
N PHE A 187 1.18 -3.40 -3.25
CA PHE A 187 0.62 -4.25 -4.29
C PHE A 187 1.74 -4.66 -5.24
N CYS A 188 2.02 -5.95 -5.26
CA CYS A 188 3.13 -6.54 -5.97
C CYS A 188 2.80 -6.77 -7.45
N PRO A 189 3.82 -6.91 -8.33
CA PRO A 189 3.60 -7.29 -9.72
C PRO A 189 2.84 -8.61 -9.91
N SER A 190 2.91 -9.54 -8.95
CA SER A 190 2.14 -10.80 -8.95
C SER A 190 0.63 -10.58 -8.79
N GLY A 191 0.22 -9.41 -8.31
CA GLY A 191 -1.16 -9.10 -7.91
C GLY A 191 -1.43 -9.35 -6.42
N GLU A 192 -0.49 -9.91 -5.67
CA GLU A 192 -0.60 -10.04 -4.22
C GLU A 192 -0.38 -8.71 -3.52
N ARG A 193 -1.00 -8.56 -2.34
CA ARG A 193 -0.79 -7.42 -1.45
C ARG A 193 0.06 -7.85 -0.26
N ILE A 194 1.19 -7.20 -0.04
CA ILE A 194 1.95 -7.27 1.21
C ILE A 194 1.41 -6.21 2.16
N TYR A 195 1.05 -6.62 3.36
CA TYR A 195 0.56 -5.77 4.45
C TYR A 195 0.58 -6.56 5.77
N PHE A 196 0.19 -5.94 6.88
CA PHE A 196 0.30 -6.56 8.21
C PHE A 196 -0.35 -7.96 8.34
N ASN A 197 -1.46 -8.24 7.64
CA ASN A 197 -2.13 -9.56 7.65
C ASN A 197 -1.70 -10.49 6.48
N ASN A 198 -0.84 -10.03 5.58
CA ASN A 198 -0.15 -10.86 4.59
C ASN A 198 1.30 -10.38 4.42
N LYS A 199 2.18 -10.74 5.36
CA LYS A 199 3.53 -10.18 5.43
C LYS A 199 4.50 -10.73 4.39
N ARG A 200 4.19 -11.85 3.75
CA ARG A 200 5.07 -12.48 2.75
C ARG A 200 4.27 -12.73 1.49
N SER A 201 4.80 -12.30 0.35
CA SER A 201 4.24 -12.61 -0.96
C SER A 201 5.01 -13.76 -1.61
N ASP A 202 4.32 -14.56 -2.42
CA ASP A 202 4.93 -15.63 -3.22
C ASP A 202 5.96 -15.08 -4.23
N CYS A 203 5.89 -13.79 -4.56
CA CYS A 203 6.90 -13.13 -5.38
C CYS A 203 8.16 -12.67 -4.62
N GLY A 204 8.31 -13.08 -3.36
CA GLY A 204 9.54 -12.97 -2.56
C GLY A 204 9.66 -11.71 -1.70
N GLY A 205 8.67 -10.82 -1.71
CA GLY A 205 8.65 -9.63 -0.87
C GLY A 205 8.21 -9.95 0.55
N GLU A 206 8.79 -9.27 1.54
CA GLU A 206 8.53 -9.47 2.96
C GLU A 206 8.36 -8.13 3.68
N LEU A 207 7.24 -7.94 4.41
CA LEU A 207 7.10 -6.93 5.47
C LEU A 207 7.84 -7.46 6.70
N ASP A 208 9.10 -7.06 6.86
CA ASP A 208 9.98 -7.58 7.91
C ASP A 208 9.99 -6.71 9.17
N VAL A 209 9.62 -5.43 9.05
CA VAL A 209 9.34 -4.53 10.17
C VAL A 209 7.94 -3.96 10.03
N ASP A 210 7.15 -4.12 11.09
CA ASP A 210 5.78 -3.62 11.27
C ASP A 210 5.73 -3.10 12.70
N MET A 211 5.49 -1.79 12.84
CA MET A 211 5.58 -1.09 14.12
C MET A 211 4.28 -0.41 14.45
N ASN A 212 4.08 -0.23 15.75
CA ASN A 212 2.97 0.50 16.32
C ASN A 212 1.58 -0.14 16.20
N VAL A 213 1.48 -1.45 15.90
CA VAL A 213 0.28 -2.27 16.23
C VAL A 213 -0.24 -1.97 17.65
N ARG A 214 0.71 -1.70 18.57
CA ARG A 214 0.51 -1.05 19.87
C ARG A 214 1.37 0.22 19.95
N PRO A 215 0.98 1.27 20.67
CA PRO A 215 1.67 2.56 20.65
C PRO A 215 3.00 2.57 21.44
N VAL A 216 3.99 1.79 21.00
CA VAL A 216 5.24 1.51 21.71
C VAL A 216 6.34 2.51 21.39
N SER A 217 6.36 3.09 20.18
CA SER A 217 7.40 4.02 19.74
C SER A 217 6.79 5.31 19.20
N ASN A 218 7.44 6.45 19.48
CA ASN A 218 7.14 7.72 18.83
C ASN A 218 8.04 8.01 17.62
N THR A 219 8.96 7.09 17.29
CA THR A 219 9.79 7.12 16.09
C THR A 219 9.70 5.78 15.34
N PRO A 220 8.49 5.30 15.01
CA PRO A 220 8.28 4.03 14.33
C PRO A 220 8.81 4.00 12.89
N VAL A 221 8.96 2.77 12.39
CA VAL A 221 9.28 2.46 11.00
C VAL A 221 8.59 1.17 10.57
N GLU A 222 8.15 1.08 9.31
CA GLU A 222 7.81 -0.18 8.65
C GLU A 222 8.70 -0.41 7.44
N ASN A 223 8.88 -1.66 7.02
CA ASN A 223 9.77 -2.02 5.93
C ASN A 223 9.29 -3.24 5.14
N VAL A 224 9.13 -3.07 3.84
CA VAL A 224 8.94 -4.16 2.88
C VAL A 224 10.19 -4.30 2.01
N VAL A 225 10.70 -5.51 1.87
CA VAL A 225 11.98 -5.76 1.20
C VAL A 225 11.98 -7.01 0.33
N TRP A 226 12.64 -6.91 -0.82
CA TRP A 226 13.15 -8.05 -1.61
C TRP A 226 14.65 -8.12 -1.41
N LYS A 227 15.09 -9.02 -0.51
CA LYS A 227 16.53 -9.21 -0.17
C LYS A 227 17.37 -9.65 -1.38
N GLY A 228 16.75 -10.35 -2.33
CA GLY A 228 17.34 -10.80 -3.58
C GLY A 228 16.60 -10.23 -4.79
N SER A 229 16.36 -11.07 -5.81
CA SER A 229 15.73 -10.63 -7.06
C SER A 229 14.28 -10.18 -6.87
N ALA A 230 14.01 -8.89 -7.09
CA ALA A 230 12.65 -8.38 -7.18
C ALA A 230 12.04 -8.69 -8.57
N PRO A 231 10.74 -9.05 -8.68
CA PRO A 231 10.10 -9.33 -9.95
C PRO A 231 9.99 -8.09 -10.86
N LEU A 232 9.97 -8.32 -12.18
CA LEU A 232 9.57 -7.27 -13.13
C LEU A 232 8.08 -6.97 -13.02
N GLY A 233 7.70 -5.76 -13.39
CA GLY A 233 6.31 -5.29 -13.43
C GLY A 233 6.06 -4.14 -12.45
N THR A 234 4.79 -3.88 -12.20
CA THR A 234 4.33 -2.69 -11.47
C THR A 234 4.16 -2.96 -9.98
N TYR A 235 4.74 -2.07 -9.18
CA TYR A 235 4.59 -1.96 -7.74
C TYR A 235 3.73 -0.73 -7.44
N LYS A 236 2.84 -0.84 -6.45
CA LYS A 236 2.02 0.28 -5.96
C LYS A 236 2.13 0.37 -4.46
N VAL A 237 2.53 1.53 -3.95
CA VAL A 237 2.82 1.77 -2.55
C VAL A 237 1.71 2.61 -1.94
N GLY A 238 1.00 2.03 -0.97
CA GLY A 238 -0.05 2.69 -0.20
C GLY A 238 0.37 2.92 1.25
N VAL A 239 -0.10 4.00 1.84
CA VAL A 239 0.00 4.27 3.29
C VAL A 239 -1.41 4.40 3.84
N HIS A 240 -1.70 3.74 4.95
CA HIS A 240 -3.01 3.79 5.60
C HIS A 240 -2.86 4.19 7.06
N PHE A 241 -3.74 5.06 7.55
CA PHE A 241 -3.82 5.39 8.97
C PHE A 241 -4.81 4.42 9.62
N TYR A 242 -4.30 3.24 9.99
CA TYR A 242 -5.12 2.13 10.47
C TYR A 242 -5.78 2.42 11.82
N LYS A 243 -5.02 2.89 12.81
CA LYS A 243 -5.55 3.11 14.17
C LYS A 243 -4.98 4.36 14.82
N HIS A 244 -5.88 5.20 15.29
CA HIS A 244 -5.55 6.30 16.19
C HIS A 244 -5.41 5.76 17.62
N HIS A 245 -4.18 5.71 18.12
CA HIS A 245 -3.92 5.18 19.44
C HIS A 245 -4.30 6.17 20.54
N ARG A 246 -4.68 5.59 21.68
CA ARG A 246 -5.16 6.31 22.85
C ARG A 246 -4.00 6.67 23.77
N LYS A 247 -3.05 7.46 23.24
CA LYS A 247 -1.83 7.85 23.93
C LYS A 247 -1.66 9.35 23.85
N ARG A 248 -1.18 9.97 24.93
CA ARG A 248 -0.99 11.41 24.98
C ARG A 248 -0.11 11.90 23.83
N ARG A 249 -0.54 12.99 23.19
CA ARG A 249 0.12 13.64 22.03
C ARG A 249 0.01 12.90 20.69
N THR A 250 -0.79 11.84 20.57
CA THR A 250 -1.17 11.32 19.25
C THR A 250 -2.01 12.36 18.50
N LYS A 251 -1.81 12.45 17.19
CA LYS A 251 -2.49 13.42 16.33
C LYS A 251 -3.50 12.72 15.42
N ARG A 252 -4.58 13.43 15.05
CA ARG A 252 -5.52 12.95 14.01
C ARG A 252 -5.00 13.11 12.58
N VAL A 253 -3.84 13.73 12.42
CA VAL A 253 -3.12 13.84 11.14
C VAL A 253 -1.67 13.49 11.42
N CYS A 254 -1.17 12.47 10.73
CA CYS A 254 0.22 12.05 10.83
C CYS A 254 0.98 12.51 9.59
N THR A 255 2.12 13.15 9.81
CA THR A 255 3.15 13.34 8.78
C THR A 255 4.00 12.08 8.69
N TYR A 256 4.35 11.65 7.49
CA TYR A 256 5.22 10.51 7.27
C TYR A 256 6.23 10.78 6.17
N ARG A 257 7.33 10.03 6.20
CA ARG A 257 8.33 9.94 5.14
C ARG A 257 8.34 8.51 4.63
N LEU A 258 8.22 8.35 3.31
CA LEU A 258 8.27 7.06 2.64
C LEU A 258 9.50 7.05 1.72
N ARG A 259 10.38 6.07 1.90
CA ARG A 259 11.56 5.86 1.06
C ARG A 259 11.37 4.64 0.18
N VAL A 260 11.66 4.78 -1.11
CA VAL A 260 11.66 3.70 -2.10
C VAL A 260 13.08 3.57 -2.66
N ILE A 261 13.71 2.43 -2.40
CA ILE A 261 14.99 2.04 -2.98
C ILE A 261 14.72 1.02 -4.08
N THR A 262 15.29 1.25 -5.26
CA THR A 262 15.22 0.34 -6.41
C THR A 262 16.58 0.26 -7.09
N HIS A 263 17.25 -0.90 -6.99
CA HIS A 263 18.56 -1.16 -7.57
C HIS A 263 19.60 -0.04 -7.29
N GLY A 264 19.64 0.48 -6.07
CA GLY A 264 20.56 1.53 -5.64
C GLY A 264 20.11 2.96 -5.96
N GLN A 265 18.98 3.17 -6.64
CA GLN A 265 18.33 4.48 -6.71
C GLN A 265 17.36 4.65 -5.55
N THR A 266 17.45 5.79 -4.88
CA THR A 266 16.57 6.16 -3.77
C THR A 266 15.63 7.28 -4.22
N LYS A 267 14.37 7.19 -3.83
CA LYS A 267 13.39 8.27 -3.96
C LYS A 267 12.54 8.34 -2.70
N GLU A 268 12.39 9.54 -2.15
CA GLU A 268 11.60 9.77 -0.95
C GLU A 268 10.36 10.61 -1.23
N TYR A 269 9.34 10.38 -0.40
CA TYR A 269 8.05 11.06 -0.45
C TYR A 269 7.68 11.55 0.94
N LEU A 270 7.29 12.82 1.03
CA LEU A 270 6.81 13.46 2.25
C LEU A 270 5.30 13.60 2.17
N GLY A 271 4.60 12.89 3.06
CA GLY A 271 3.15 12.81 3.04
C GLY A 271 2.51 13.21 4.36
N LYS A 272 1.19 13.42 4.31
CA LYS A 272 0.31 13.59 5.46
C LYS A 272 -0.94 12.78 5.24
N ILE A 273 -1.38 12.07 6.25
CA ILE A 273 -2.61 11.27 6.21
C ILE A 273 -3.47 11.58 7.43
N LYS A 274 -4.78 11.74 7.20
CA LYS A 274 -5.76 12.02 8.25
C LYS A 274 -6.43 10.72 8.70
N TYR A 275 -6.69 10.60 9.99
CA TYR A 275 -7.47 9.49 10.51
C TYR A 275 -8.87 9.45 9.88
N GLY A 276 -9.29 8.27 9.42
CA GLY A 276 -10.56 8.07 8.71
C GLY A 276 -10.50 8.32 7.20
N GLN A 277 -9.37 8.77 6.67
CA GLN A 277 -9.13 8.77 5.23
C GLN A 277 -8.87 7.33 4.76
N ALA A 278 -9.34 7.00 3.55
CA ALA A 278 -8.99 5.75 2.90
C ALA A 278 -7.46 5.65 2.68
N MET A 279 -6.99 4.44 2.41
CA MET A 279 -5.59 4.20 2.08
C MET A 279 -5.13 5.12 0.93
N GLN A 280 -4.05 5.85 1.18
CA GLN A 280 -3.48 6.81 0.25
C GLN A 280 -2.51 6.11 -0.69
N MET A 281 -2.76 6.14 -2.00
CA MET A 281 -1.80 5.68 -3.00
C MET A 281 -0.66 6.71 -3.12
N VAL A 282 0.50 6.41 -2.55
CA VAL A 282 1.63 7.35 -2.46
C VAL A 282 2.38 7.42 -3.79
N THR A 283 2.70 6.26 -4.36
CA THR A 283 3.41 6.16 -5.63
C THR A 283 3.18 4.81 -6.30
N SER A 284 3.41 4.77 -7.61
CA SER A 284 3.53 3.53 -8.37
C SER A 284 4.75 3.61 -9.27
N PHE A 285 5.49 2.51 -9.36
CA PHE A 285 6.63 2.38 -10.25
C PHE A 285 6.66 1.00 -10.90
N SER A 286 7.29 0.88 -12.06
CA SER A 286 7.46 -0.38 -12.76
C SER A 286 8.93 -0.66 -13.05
N LEU A 287 9.33 -1.90 -12.81
CA LEU A 287 10.61 -2.44 -13.26
C LEU A 287 10.40 -3.12 -14.61
N ALA A 288 11.20 -2.77 -15.60
CA ALA A 288 11.18 -3.41 -16.92
C ALA A 288 12.60 -3.72 -17.41
N ASP A 289 12.73 -4.71 -18.30
CA ASP A 289 13.95 -4.88 -19.08
C ASP A 289 14.05 -3.75 -20.11
N ALA A 290 15.19 -3.06 -20.15
CA ALA A 290 15.51 -2.22 -21.28
C ALA A 290 15.86 -3.15 -22.45
N HIS A 291 14.93 -3.33 -23.39
CA HIS A 291 15.20 -4.09 -24.61
C HIS A 291 16.45 -3.53 -25.30
N LYS A 292 17.31 -4.44 -25.81
CA LYS A 292 18.32 -4.05 -26.79
C LYS A 292 17.54 -3.53 -28.01
N GLY A 293 17.68 -2.23 -28.27
CA GLY A 293 17.28 -1.65 -29.56
C GLY A 293 18.06 -2.26 -30.71
#